data_AF-A0A5B0X021-F1
#
_entry.id   AF-A0A5B0X021-F1
#
_cell.length_a   1.000
_cell.length_b   1.000
_cell.length_c   1.000
_cell.angle_alpha   90.00
_cell.angle_beta   90.00
_cell.angle_gamma   90.00
#
_symmetry.space_group_name_H-M   'P 1'
#
loop_
_entity.id
_entity.type
_entity.pdbx_description
1 polymer ?
#
loop_
_entity_poly.entity_id
_entity_poly.type
_entity_poly.pdbx_seq_one_letter_code
_entity_poly.pdbx_strand_id
1 'polypeptide(L)'
;MTNFKKQSGLSRIEKIVAWAIGCLVVYVTLPAIAAYTGRAQGVEPHTLMKPVQMAVNTYLQKNGSCPAPGVAGVGVKVAEGRYVENVRLESNCVIKATFRSDARERIAGKEFVWYAGADSEGNIRWACGTAEPISLGDSPRIAYAASPADTTANYAPWLPTRCHPPRSLDERKPSLVLFLEDLIG
;
A
#
# COMPACT_ATOMS: atom_id res chain seq x y z
N MET A 1 -1.19 20.68 -60.75
CA MET A 1 -2.34 20.52 -59.85
C MET A 1 -2.45 19.04 -59.48
N THR A 2 -1.82 18.65 -58.37
CA THR A 2 -1.85 17.26 -57.88
C THR A 2 -3.25 16.95 -57.35
N ASN A 3 -3.93 16.05 -58.05
CA ASN A 3 -5.29 15.64 -57.76
C ASN A 3 -5.27 14.80 -56.47
N PHE A 4 -5.67 15.38 -55.34
CA PHE A 4 -5.88 14.62 -54.10
C PHE A 4 -7.11 13.72 -54.30
N LYS A 5 -6.87 12.46 -54.70
CA LYS A 5 -7.90 11.40 -54.64
C LYS A 5 -8.36 11.29 -53.19
N LYS A 6 -9.57 11.77 -52.91
CA LYS A 6 -10.27 11.55 -51.64
C LYS A 6 -10.47 10.03 -51.50
N GLN A 7 -9.71 9.37 -50.62
CA GLN A 7 -9.90 7.96 -50.33
C GLN A 7 -11.32 7.76 -49.80
N SER A 8 -12.13 7.01 -50.54
CA SER A 8 -13.47 6.60 -50.13
C SER A 8 -13.37 5.76 -48.85
N GLY A 9 -14.28 6.03 -47.91
CA GLY A 9 -14.20 5.56 -46.53
C GLY A 9 -14.00 4.05 -46.37
N LEU A 10 -13.32 3.70 -45.26
CA LEU A 10 -13.03 2.34 -44.79
C LEU A 10 -14.16 1.34 -45.05
N SER A 11 -13.81 0.17 -45.57
CA SER A 11 -14.73 -0.93 -45.83
C SER A 11 -15.49 -1.34 -44.56
N ARG A 12 -16.74 -1.83 -44.69
CA ARG A 12 -17.52 -2.29 -43.52
C ARG A 12 -16.78 -3.37 -42.73
N ILE A 13 -16.06 -4.27 -43.41
CA ILE A 13 -15.31 -5.33 -42.74
C ILE A 13 -14.12 -4.79 -41.97
N GLU A 14 -13.47 -3.75 -42.50
CA GLU A 14 -12.32 -3.11 -41.88
C GLU A 14 -12.71 -2.41 -40.57
N LYS A 15 -13.91 -1.80 -40.53
CA LYS A 15 -14.47 -1.23 -39.31
C LYS A 15 -14.78 -2.29 -38.24
N ILE A 16 -15.29 -3.47 -38.63
CA ILE A 16 -15.57 -4.57 -37.69
C ILE A 16 -14.28 -5.11 -37.09
N VAL A 17 -13.25 -5.34 -37.92
CA VAL A 17 -11.94 -5.82 -37.44
C VAL A 17 -11.28 -4.78 -36.52
N ALA A 18 -11.32 -3.49 -36.89
CA ALA A 18 -10.79 -2.43 -36.05
C ALA A 18 -11.49 -2.36 -34.68
N TRP A 19 -12.82 -2.52 -34.64
CA TRP A 19 -13.58 -2.55 -33.39
C TRP A 19 -13.24 -3.79 -32.53
N ALA A 20 -13.11 -4.97 -33.15
CA ALA A 20 -12.76 -6.19 -32.44
C ALA A 20 -11.39 -6.09 -31.75
N ILE A 21 -10.39 -5.52 -32.44
CA ILE A 21 -9.06 -5.26 -31.86
C ILE A 21 -9.18 -4.22 -30.74
N GLY A 22 -9.98 -3.17 -30.93
CA GLY A 22 -10.23 -2.15 -29.89
C GLY A 22 -10.80 -2.75 -28.60
N CYS A 23 -11.82 -3.62 -28.71
CA CYS A 23 -12.41 -4.30 -27.56
C CYS A 23 -11.39 -5.19 -26.82
N LEU A 24 -10.53 -5.91 -27.54
CA LEU A 24 -9.47 -6.72 -26.93
C LEU A 24 -8.47 -5.88 -26.13
N VAL A 25 -8.03 -4.75 -26.69
CA VAL A 25 -7.10 -3.83 -26.00
C VAL A 25 -7.74 -3.28 -24.73
N VAL A 26 -9.00 -2.84 -24.80
CA VAL A 26 -9.72 -2.33 -23.62
C VAL A 26 -9.87 -3.42 -22.56
N TYR A 27 -10.22 -4.65 -22.96
CA TYR A 27 -10.36 -5.78 -22.05
C TYR A 27 -9.09 -6.06 -21.23
N VAL A 28 -7.91 -5.99 -21.86
CA VAL A 28 -6.63 -6.22 -21.17
C VAL A 28 -6.18 -5.01 -20.36
N THR A 29 -6.44 -3.79 -20.83
CA THR A 29 -5.90 -2.56 -20.22
C THR A 29 -6.72 -2.06 -19.02
N LEU A 30 -8.04 -2.20 -19.04
CA LEU A 30 -8.90 -1.76 -17.93
C LEU A 30 -8.55 -2.38 -16.56
N PRO A 31 -8.37 -3.71 -16.42
CA PRO A 31 -8.03 -4.29 -15.13
C PRO A 31 -6.66 -3.81 -14.63
N ALA A 32 -5.71 -3.60 -15.54
CA ALA A 32 -4.40 -3.06 -15.20
C ALA A 32 -4.50 -1.62 -14.68
N ILE A 33 -5.21 -0.73 -15.38
CA ILE A 33 -5.40 0.67 -14.95
C ILE A 33 -6.06 0.74 -13.58
N ALA A 34 -7.10 -0.07 -13.36
CA ALA A 34 -7.76 -0.14 -12.05
C ALA A 34 -6.79 -0.63 -10.97
N ALA A 35 -5.87 -1.54 -11.28
CA ALA A 35 -4.88 -2.01 -10.33
C ALA A 35 -3.86 -0.91 -9.93
N TYR A 36 -3.41 -0.10 -10.89
CA TYR A 36 -2.45 0.98 -10.62
C TYR A 36 -3.03 2.07 -9.71
N THR A 37 -4.29 2.47 -9.93
CA THR A 37 -4.93 3.47 -9.07
C THR A 37 -5.16 2.95 -7.65
N GLY A 38 -5.51 1.67 -7.51
CA GLY A 38 -5.62 1.01 -6.20
C GLY A 38 -4.31 1.04 -5.41
N ARG A 39 -3.17 0.74 -6.06
CA ARG A 39 -1.84 0.84 -5.43
C ARG A 39 -1.52 2.25 -4.97
N ALA A 40 -1.88 3.28 -5.75
CA ALA A 40 -1.66 4.67 -5.35
C ALA A 40 -2.40 5.01 -4.05
N GLN A 41 -3.65 4.53 -3.90
CA GLN A 41 -4.44 4.70 -2.67
C GLN A 41 -3.79 3.98 -1.47
N GLY A 42 -3.25 2.78 -1.67
CA GLY A 42 -2.58 2.02 -0.62
C GLY A 42 -1.23 2.60 -0.17
N VAL A 43 -0.56 3.40 -1.00
CA VAL A 43 0.74 4.02 -0.70
C VAL A 43 0.59 5.40 -0.05
N GLU A 44 -0.57 6.06 -0.17
CA GLU A 44 -0.82 7.35 0.48
C GLU A 44 -0.58 7.34 2.01
N PRO A 45 -1.16 6.42 2.81
CA PRO A 45 -0.94 6.42 4.26
C PRO A 45 0.53 6.23 4.61
N HIS A 46 1.26 5.42 3.84
CA HIS A 46 2.70 5.23 4.02
C HIS A 46 3.48 6.55 3.89
N THR A 47 3.03 7.46 3.02
CA THR A 47 3.69 8.77 2.86
C THR A 47 3.28 9.74 3.97
N LEU A 48 2.01 9.71 4.38
CA LEU A 48 1.49 10.58 5.46
C LEU A 48 2.01 10.22 6.85
N MET A 49 2.34 8.95 7.10
CA MET A 49 2.84 8.50 8.41
C MET A 49 4.34 8.76 8.61
N LYS A 50 5.12 8.94 7.55
CA LYS A 50 6.58 9.20 7.63
C LYS A 50 6.96 10.40 8.51
N PRO A 51 6.33 11.59 8.41
CA PRO A 51 6.64 12.69 9.31
C PRO A 51 6.40 12.33 10.79
N VAL A 52 5.33 11.59 11.08
CA VAL A 52 5.04 11.09 12.45
C VAL A 52 6.13 10.12 12.89
N GLN A 53 6.53 9.18 12.03
CA GLN A 53 7.61 8.22 12.30
C GLN A 53 8.93 8.94 12.62
N MET A 54 9.30 9.97 11.86
CA MET A 54 10.53 10.73 12.10
C MET A 54 10.48 11.51 13.41
N ALA A 55 9.32 12.06 13.75
CA ALA A 55 9.11 12.74 15.02
C ALA A 55 9.19 11.75 16.20
N VAL A 56 8.57 10.58 16.08
CA VAL A 56 8.67 9.49 17.08
C VAL A 56 10.11 9.02 17.22
N ASN A 57 10.85 8.83 16.13
CA ASN A 57 12.27 8.46 16.19
C ASN A 57 13.10 9.50 16.94
N THR A 58 12.86 10.79 16.66
CA THR A 58 13.56 11.88 17.35
C THR A 58 13.23 11.91 18.84
N TYR A 59 11.96 11.67 19.20
CA TYR A 59 11.53 11.57 20.60
C TYR A 59 12.15 10.37 21.31
N LEU A 60 12.16 9.20 20.64
CA LEU A 60 12.78 7.98 21.14
C LEU A 60 14.28 8.15 21.39
N GLN A 61 15.00 8.81 20.48
CA GLN A 61 16.42 9.09 20.65
C GLN A 61 16.70 10.03 21.85
N LYS A 62 15.81 10.98 22.14
CA LYS A 62 15.99 11.93 23.24
C LYS A 62 15.55 11.39 24.60
N ASN A 63 14.41 10.73 24.66
CA ASN A 63 13.74 10.36 25.92
C ASN A 63 13.87 8.86 26.23
N GLY A 64 14.32 8.04 25.28
CA GLY A 64 14.50 6.60 25.45
C GLY A 64 13.22 5.79 25.62
N SER A 65 12.06 6.44 25.55
CA SER A 65 10.73 5.83 25.78
C SER A 65 9.72 6.36 24.76
N CYS A 66 8.71 5.53 24.46
CA CYS A 66 7.68 5.90 23.50
C CYS A 66 6.92 7.15 23.94
N PRO A 67 6.63 8.08 23.02
CA PRO A 67 5.79 9.23 23.32
C PRO A 67 4.40 8.79 23.78
N ALA A 68 3.77 9.64 24.60
CA ALA A 68 2.38 9.48 24.98
C ALA A 68 1.48 9.46 23.73
N PRO A 69 0.32 8.77 23.78
CA PRO A 69 -0.60 8.72 22.65
C PRO A 69 -1.01 10.12 22.19
N GLY A 70 -1.13 10.29 20.88
CA GLY A 70 -1.48 11.54 20.21
C GLY A 70 -0.33 12.17 19.43
N VAL A 71 -0.53 12.39 18.13
CA VAL A 71 0.48 12.98 17.22
C VAL A 71 0.88 14.42 17.59
N ALA A 72 -0.02 15.16 18.24
CA ALA A 72 0.24 16.50 18.74
C ALA A 72 1.31 16.51 19.84
N GLY A 73 1.42 15.44 20.63
CA GLY A 73 2.45 15.28 21.66
C GLY A 73 3.88 15.17 21.10
N VAL A 74 4.00 14.88 19.80
CA VAL A 74 5.28 14.81 19.09
C VAL A 74 5.46 16.01 18.13
N GLY A 75 4.61 17.04 18.24
CA GLY A 75 4.70 18.25 17.44
C GLY A 75 4.30 18.08 15.97
N VAL A 76 3.62 16.98 15.62
CA VAL A 76 3.14 16.72 14.26
C VAL A 76 1.64 17.00 14.19
N LYS A 77 1.20 17.74 13.18
CA LYS A 77 -0.23 17.93 12.91
C LYS A 77 -0.85 16.61 12.45
N VAL A 78 -2.11 16.36 12.83
CA VAL A 78 -2.88 15.22 12.32
C VAL A 78 -2.82 15.25 10.79
N ALA A 79 -2.29 14.17 10.21
CA ALA A 79 -2.12 14.06 8.77
C ALA A 79 -3.41 13.49 8.17
N GLU A 80 -4.06 14.29 7.34
CA GLU A 80 -5.22 13.86 6.56
C GLU A 80 -4.85 13.83 5.07
N GLY A 81 -5.40 12.86 4.36
CA GLY A 81 -5.17 12.65 2.94
C GLY A 81 -6.47 12.60 2.15
N ARG A 82 -6.33 12.36 0.84
CA ARG A 82 -7.46 12.12 -0.05
C ARG A 82 -8.16 10.80 0.29
N TYR A 83 -7.40 9.75 0.60
CA TYR A 83 -7.93 8.43 0.94
C TYR A 83 -7.69 8.05 2.41
N VAL A 84 -6.98 8.89 3.17
CA VAL A 84 -6.72 8.71 4.61
C VAL A 84 -7.52 9.74 5.40
N GLU A 85 -8.30 9.25 6.36
CA GLU A 85 -9.14 10.09 7.20
C GLU A 85 -8.35 10.70 8.35
N ASN A 86 -7.52 9.88 9.00
CA ASN A 86 -6.78 10.30 10.19
C ASN A 86 -5.52 9.45 10.35
N VAL A 87 -4.45 10.05 10.86
CA VAL A 87 -3.26 9.37 11.37
C VAL A 87 -3.15 9.63 12.87
N ARG A 88 -3.19 8.56 13.65
CA ARG A 88 -3.09 8.59 15.11
C ARG A 88 -1.83 7.87 15.57
N LEU A 89 -1.26 8.38 16.64
CA LEU A 89 -0.20 7.72 17.40
C LEU A 89 -0.85 7.14 18.65
N GLU A 90 -0.79 5.83 18.78
CA GLU A 90 -1.20 5.10 19.97
C GLU A 90 -0.01 4.89 20.92
N SER A 91 -0.29 4.26 22.06
CA SER A 91 0.74 3.83 23.00
C SER A 91 1.79 2.94 22.32
N ASN A 92 2.97 2.85 22.94
CA ASN A 92 4.04 1.95 22.51
C ASN A 92 4.52 2.18 21.07
N CYS A 93 4.51 3.44 20.61
CA CYS A 93 5.02 3.83 19.29
C CYS A 93 4.29 3.15 18.11
N VAL A 94 3.01 2.83 18.29
CA VAL A 94 2.16 2.32 17.21
C VAL A 94 1.52 3.51 16.50
N ILE A 95 1.69 3.62 15.19
CA ILE A 95 1.05 4.64 14.36
C ILE A 95 -0.03 3.93 13.54
N LYS A 96 -1.27 4.41 13.61
CA LYS A 96 -2.39 3.89 12.82
C LYS A 96 -2.92 4.95 11.87
N ALA A 97 -3.17 4.57 10.63
CA ALA A 97 -3.84 5.38 9.64
C ALA A 97 -5.15 4.72 9.24
N THR A 98 -6.27 5.46 9.35
CA THR A 98 -7.60 4.97 8.96
C THR A 98 -7.92 5.45 7.56
N PHE A 99 -8.32 4.54 6.67
CA PHE A 99 -8.77 4.88 5.32
C PHE A 99 -10.18 5.45 5.34
N ARG A 100 -10.44 6.46 4.50
CA ARG A 100 -11.78 7.02 4.28
C ARG A 100 -12.72 5.99 3.64
N SER A 101 -14.02 6.18 3.81
CA SER A 101 -15.07 5.42 3.12
C SER A 101 -14.99 5.50 1.59
N ASP A 102 -14.47 6.61 1.08
CA ASP A 102 -14.34 6.88 -0.37
C ASP A 102 -13.15 6.16 -1.01
N ALA A 103 -12.31 5.49 -0.21
CA ALA A 103 -11.27 4.63 -0.73
C ALA A 103 -11.89 3.40 -1.40
N ARG A 104 -11.10 2.65 -2.19
CA ARG A 104 -11.63 1.47 -2.89
C ARG A 104 -12.25 0.47 -1.90
N GLU A 105 -13.33 -0.20 -2.29
CA GLU A 105 -14.15 -1.08 -1.42
C GLU A 105 -13.36 -2.04 -0.53
N ARG A 106 -12.23 -2.57 -1.02
CA ARG A 106 -11.38 -3.51 -0.26
C ARG A 106 -10.51 -2.85 0.82
N ILE A 107 -10.36 -1.54 0.81
CA ILE A 107 -9.55 -0.75 1.76
C ILE A 107 -10.37 0.31 2.53
N ALA A 108 -11.57 0.65 2.07
CA ALA A 108 -12.45 1.61 2.73
C ALA A 108 -12.71 1.23 4.19
N GLY A 109 -12.53 2.20 5.10
CA GLY A 109 -12.76 2.02 6.55
C GLY A 109 -11.77 1.08 7.26
N LYS A 110 -10.73 0.61 6.57
CA LYS A 110 -9.70 -0.25 7.16
C LYS A 110 -8.58 0.58 7.76
N GLU A 111 -7.77 -0.07 8.59
CA GLU A 111 -6.63 0.54 9.25
C GLU A 111 -5.33 -0.02 8.70
N PHE A 112 -4.37 0.88 8.47
CA PHE A 112 -3.00 0.57 8.14
C PHE A 112 -2.11 0.92 9.33
N VAL A 113 -1.40 -0.08 9.85
CA VAL A 113 -0.65 0.04 11.10
C VAL A 113 0.85 0.04 10.83
N TRP A 114 1.57 0.92 11.51
CA TRP A 114 3.00 0.94 11.66
C TRP A 114 3.35 0.74 13.12
N TYR A 115 4.39 -0.03 13.36
CA TYR A 115 4.82 -0.29 14.72
C TYR A 115 6.34 -0.28 14.78
N ALA A 116 6.86 0.36 15.84
CA ALA A 116 8.29 0.51 16.08
C ALA A 116 8.78 -0.52 17.08
N GLY A 117 10.04 -0.88 16.92
CA GLY A 117 10.80 -1.67 17.87
C GLY A 117 12.20 -1.09 17.95
N ALA A 118 12.84 -1.19 19.11
CA ALA A 118 14.21 -0.73 19.29
C ALA A 118 15.04 -1.84 19.94
N ASP A 119 16.18 -2.14 19.33
CA ASP A 119 17.14 -3.08 19.90
C ASP A 119 17.83 -2.49 21.14
N SER A 120 18.62 -3.32 21.82
CA SER A 120 19.41 -2.93 22.99
C SER A 120 20.43 -1.82 22.69
N GLU A 121 20.90 -1.73 21.45
CA GLU A 121 21.86 -0.74 20.96
C GLU A 121 21.20 0.61 20.63
N GLY A 122 19.86 0.66 20.55
CA GLY A 122 19.10 1.86 20.23
C GLY A 122 18.81 2.05 18.75
N ASN A 123 19.06 1.06 17.89
CA ASN A 123 18.62 1.09 16.51
C ASN A 123 17.11 0.86 16.44
N ILE A 124 16.40 1.83 15.87
CA ILE A 124 14.94 1.80 15.74
C ILE A 124 14.58 1.12 14.41
N ARG A 125 13.81 0.04 14.48
CA ARG A 125 13.27 -0.69 13.34
C ARG A 125 11.76 -0.55 13.28
N TRP A 126 11.25 -0.34 12.07
CA TRP A 126 9.82 -0.21 11.82
C TRP A 126 9.34 -1.31 10.90
N ALA A 127 8.18 -1.86 11.22
CA ALA A 127 7.45 -2.75 10.34
C ALA A 127 6.02 -2.21 10.14
N CYS A 128 5.37 -2.68 9.09
CA CYS A 128 4.14 -2.09 8.58
C CYS A 128 3.17 -3.11 8.03
N GLY A 129 1.88 -2.80 8.15
CA GLY A 129 0.80 -3.66 7.68
C GLY A 129 0.91 -5.07 8.24
N THR A 130 0.81 -6.06 7.35
CA THR A 130 0.89 -7.47 7.69
C THR A 130 2.31 -8.04 7.57
N ALA A 131 3.34 -7.19 7.42
CA ALA A 131 4.73 -7.65 7.44
C ALA A 131 5.09 -8.19 8.82
N GLU A 132 5.91 -9.24 8.90
CA GLU A 132 6.43 -9.71 10.18
C GLU A 132 7.46 -8.70 10.74
N PRO A 133 7.43 -8.44 12.06
CA PRO A 133 8.46 -7.62 12.71
C PRO A 133 9.85 -8.22 12.49
N ILE A 134 10.82 -7.36 12.20
CA ILE A 134 12.23 -7.76 12.16
C ILE A 134 12.69 -8.05 13.59
N SER A 135 13.37 -9.17 13.84
CA SER A 135 13.92 -9.48 15.16
C SER A 135 14.84 -8.36 15.68
N LEU A 136 14.63 -7.92 16.91
CA LEU A 136 15.39 -6.87 17.59
C LEU A 136 16.57 -7.43 18.41
N GLY A 137 16.78 -8.74 18.42
CA GLY A 137 17.75 -9.40 19.30
C GLY A 137 17.26 -9.52 20.75
N ASP A 138 18.17 -9.91 21.65
CA ASP A 138 17.86 -10.15 23.06
C ASP A 138 17.68 -8.84 23.85
N SER A 139 16.66 -8.79 24.69
CA SER A 139 16.33 -7.64 25.56
C SER A 139 16.15 -6.30 24.80
N PRO A 140 15.13 -6.19 23.93
CA PRO A 140 14.86 -4.94 23.22
C PRO A 140 14.50 -3.82 24.18
N ARG A 141 14.96 -2.59 23.90
CA ARG A 141 14.57 -1.40 24.67
C ARG A 141 13.09 -1.07 24.49
N ILE A 142 12.54 -1.41 23.31
CA ILE A 142 11.11 -1.25 22.98
C ILE A 142 10.66 -2.49 22.23
N ALA A 143 9.68 -3.20 22.79
CA ALA A 143 9.02 -4.31 22.12
C ALA A 143 7.98 -3.80 21.12
N TYR A 144 7.77 -4.56 20.06
CA TYR A 144 6.66 -4.33 19.14
C TYR A 144 5.33 -4.55 19.88
N ALA A 145 4.51 -3.51 19.95
CA ALA A 145 3.24 -3.54 20.68
C ALA A 145 2.01 -3.79 19.80
N ALA A 146 2.22 -3.92 18.48
CA ALA A 146 1.20 -4.36 17.54
C ALA A 146 1.76 -5.51 16.71
N SER A 147 0.90 -6.46 16.38
CA SER A 147 1.16 -7.59 15.52
C SER A 147 0.61 -7.33 14.10
N PRO A 148 1.07 -8.11 13.10
CA PRO A 148 0.49 -8.10 11.76
C PRO A 148 -1.04 -8.29 11.73
N ALA A 149 -1.60 -9.01 12.73
CA ALA A 149 -3.03 -9.29 12.84
C ALA A 149 -3.87 -8.07 13.27
N ASP A 150 -3.24 -7.05 13.85
CA ASP A 150 -3.92 -5.82 14.27
C ASP A 150 -4.21 -4.89 13.08
N THR A 151 -3.61 -5.17 11.91
CA THR A 151 -3.93 -4.47 10.67
C THR A 151 -5.19 -5.06 10.05
N THR A 152 -6.28 -4.29 10.02
CA THR A 152 -7.53 -4.73 9.36
C THR A 152 -7.45 -4.65 7.83
N ALA A 153 -6.48 -3.92 7.28
CA ALA A 153 -6.08 -3.94 5.87
C ALA A 153 -5.37 -5.24 5.47
N ASN A 154 -6.03 -6.40 5.66
CA ASN A 154 -5.56 -7.71 5.21
C ASN A 154 -5.27 -7.72 3.71
N TYR A 155 -4.06 -8.22 3.34
CA TYR A 155 -3.54 -8.47 1.98
C TYR A 155 -4.24 -7.71 0.86
N ALA A 156 -4.34 -6.38 0.97
CA ALA A 156 -4.69 -5.61 -0.20
C ALA A 156 -3.47 -5.69 -1.13
N PRO A 157 -3.56 -6.23 -2.36
CA PRO A 157 -2.46 -6.23 -3.35
C PRO A 157 -1.99 -4.80 -3.74
N TRP A 158 -2.56 -3.81 -3.07
CA TRP A 158 -2.38 -2.38 -3.15
C TRP A 158 -1.32 -1.85 -2.16
N LEU A 159 -0.94 -2.60 -1.13
CA LEU A 159 0.08 -2.18 -0.19
C LEU A 159 1.49 -2.24 -0.80
N PRO A 160 2.45 -1.45 -0.28
CA PRO A 160 3.87 -1.62 -0.63
C PRO A 160 4.35 -3.03 -0.28
N THR A 161 5.23 -3.61 -1.12
CA THR A 161 5.80 -4.96 -0.90
C THR A 161 6.45 -5.15 0.48
N ARG A 162 7.00 -4.08 1.07
CA ARG A 162 7.60 -4.13 2.42
C ARG A 162 6.60 -4.23 3.57
N CYS A 163 5.30 -4.03 3.30
CA CYS A 163 4.23 -4.16 4.28
C CYS A 163 3.41 -5.45 4.09
N HIS A 164 3.87 -6.34 3.21
CA HIS A 164 3.34 -7.68 3.04
C HIS A 164 4.11 -8.62 3.97
N PRO A 165 3.51 -9.74 4.41
CA PRO A 165 4.26 -10.77 5.10
C PRO A 165 5.31 -11.35 4.15
N PRO A 166 6.37 -11.98 4.69
CA PRO A 166 7.32 -12.69 3.85
C PRO A 166 6.55 -13.73 3.04
N ARG A 167 6.43 -13.52 1.73
CA ARG A 167 5.85 -14.53 0.84
C ARG A 167 6.70 -15.77 0.98
N SER A 168 6.10 -16.88 1.39
CA SER A 168 6.74 -18.19 1.23
C SER A 168 7.05 -18.36 -0.27
N LEU A 169 8.12 -19.09 -0.60
CA LEU A 169 8.60 -19.22 -1.99
C LEU A 169 7.54 -19.78 -2.97
N ASP A 170 6.42 -20.29 -2.46
CA ASP A 170 5.31 -20.89 -3.19
C ASP A 170 4.37 -19.85 -3.86
N GLU A 171 4.20 -18.65 -3.28
CA GLU A 171 3.35 -17.58 -3.85
C GLU A 171 4.06 -16.76 -4.95
N ARG A 172 5.25 -17.20 -5.39
CA ARG A 172 6.02 -16.55 -6.46
C ARG A 172 5.57 -17.00 -7.85
N LYS A 173 4.45 -17.72 -8.00
CA LYS A 173 3.85 -17.89 -9.33
C LYS A 173 3.36 -16.53 -9.81
N PRO A 174 3.95 -15.95 -10.87
CA PRO A 174 3.37 -14.75 -11.46
C PRO A 174 1.95 -15.09 -11.90
N SER A 175 1.02 -14.16 -11.77
CA SER A 175 -0.39 -14.34 -12.14
C SER A 175 -0.56 -14.92 -13.56
N LEU A 176 0.41 -14.66 -14.45
CA LEU A 176 0.47 -15.22 -15.81
C LEU A 176 0.58 -16.76 -15.86
N VAL A 177 1.20 -17.40 -14.87
CA VAL A 177 1.33 -18.88 -14.82
C VAL A 177 0.03 -19.53 -14.35
N LEU A 178 -0.67 -18.92 -13.38
CA LEU A 178 -2.00 -19.37 -12.98
C LEU A 178 -3.01 -19.23 -14.14
N PHE A 179 -2.97 -18.11 -14.87
CA PHE A 179 -3.77 -17.91 -16.07
C PHE A 179 -3.46 -18.93 -17.19
N LEU A 180 -2.23 -19.41 -17.31
CA LEU A 180 -1.87 -20.45 -18.28
C LEU A 180 -2.40 -21.83 -17.88
N GLU A 181 -2.42 -22.14 -16.58
CA GLU A 181 -2.95 -23.41 -16.07
C GLU A 181 -4.48 -23.50 -16.22
N ASP A 182 -5.20 -22.39 -16.04
CA ASP A 182 -6.65 -22.31 -16.29
C ASP A 182 -7.02 -22.34 -17.79
N LEU A 183 -6.06 -22.07 -18.70
CA LEU A 183 -6.27 -22.07 -20.16
C LEU A 183 -5.90 -23.40 -20.83
N ILE A 184 -5.11 -24.24 -20.16
CA ILE A 184 -4.64 -25.54 -20.67
C ILE A 184 -5.30 -26.72 -19.90
N GLY A 185 -6.10 -26.41 -18.87
CA GLY A 185 -6.99 -27.35 -18.17
C GLY A 185 -8.30 -27.58 -18.89
#